data_AF-A0A817MH96-F1
#
_entry.id   AF-A0A817MH96-F1
#
_cell.length_a   1.000
_cell.length_b   1.000
_cell.length_c   1.000
_cell.angle_alpha   90.00
_cell.angle_beta   90.00
_cell.angle_gamma   90.00
#
_symmetry.space_group_name_H-M   'P 1'
#
loop_
_entity.id
_entity.type
_entity.pdbx_description
1 polymer ?
#
loop_
_entity_poly.entity_id
_entity_poly.type
_entity_poly.pdbx_seq_one_letter_code
_entity_poly.pdbx_strand_id
1 'polypeptide(L)'
;MISKEKDEVAAAEGVLDYRGAKHGHSYLAQQCTTNVCKAIFSSSSIANNLACARAKSAFIALNVLAPFFTYTLLDDLKQSFYYSVMHDANNKGNIKMFPFCVQFLLLTV
;
A
#
# COMPACT_ATOMS: atom_id res chain seq x y z
N MET A 1 -15.37 11.03 19.38
CA MET A 1 -14.45 10.03 19.94
C MET A 1 -14.52 8.80 19.06
N ILE A 2 -13.49 8.56 18.24
CA ILE A 2 -13.37 7.29 17.51
C ILE A 2 -12.99 6.23 18.55
N SER A 3 -13.66 5.08 18.55
CA SER A 3 -13.42 4.02 19.54
C SER A 3 -12.08 3.35 19.25
N LYS A 4 -11.24 3.17 20.27
CA LYS A 4 -9.89 2.55 20.19
C LYS A 4 -9.82 1.31 19.28
N GLU A 5 -10.82 0.44 19.35
CA GLU A 5 -10.92 -0.76 18.52
C GLU A 5 -11.03 -0.47 17.01
N LYS A 6 -11.71 0.61 16.61
CA LYS A 6 -11.82 1.00 15.20
C LYS A 6 -10.48 1.44 14.63
N ASP A 7 -9.68 2.13 15.44
CA ASP A 7 -8.33 2.53 15.04
C ASP A 7 -7.41 1.32 14.91
N GLU A 8 -7.54 0.33 15.80
CA GLU A 8 -6.80 -0.94 15.73
C GLU A 8 -7.17 -1.76 14.48
N VAL A 9 -8.46 -1.82 14.12
CA VAL A 9 -8.93 -2.45 12.87
C VAL A 9 -8.38 -1.70 11.65
N ALA A 10 -8.46 -0.37 11.64
CA ALA A 10 -7.94 0.44 10.54
C ALA A 10 -6.42 0.28 10.37
N ALA A 11 -5.67 0.20 11.48
CA ALA A 11 -4.24 -0.09 11.46
C ALA A 11 -3.94 -1.48 10.89
N ALA A 12 -4.69 -2.51 11.30
CA ALA A 12 -4.54 -3.86 10.78
C ALA A 12 -4.82 -3.93 9.26
N GLU A 13 -5.85 -3.24 8.79
CA GLU A 13 -6.16 -3.13 7.35
C GLU A 13 -5.06 -2.39 6.58
N GLY A 14 -4.55 -1.28 7.12
CA GLY A 14 -3.43 -0.55 6.54
C GLY A 14 -2.16 -1.40 6.42
N VAL A 15 -1.86 -2.23 7.43
CA VAL A 15 -0.73 -3.18 7.39
C VAL A 15 -0.92 -4.25 6.32
N LEU A 16 -2.13 -4.82 6.20
CA LEU A 16 -2.43 -5.82 5.17
C LEU A 16 -2.25 -5.24 3.76
N ASP A 17 -2.75 -4.04 3.52
CA ASP A 17 -2.64 -3.36 2.23
C ASP A 17 -1.19 -2.93 1.94
N TYR A 18 -0.46 -2.42 2.93
CA TYR A 18 0.97 -2.11 2.81
C TYR A 18 1.77 -3.35 2.41
N ARG A 19 1.55 -4.48 3.10
CA ARG A 19 2.18 -5.75 2.76
C ARG A 19 1.81 -6.18 1.33
N GLY A 20 0.55 -5.97 0.95
CA GLY A 20 0.07 -6.22 -0.41
C GLY A 20 0.82 -5.44 -1.46
N ALA A 21 0.93 -4.12 -1.29
CA ALA A 21 1.65 -3.24 -2.18
C ALA A 21 3.14 -3.61 -2.27
N LYS A 22 3.78 -3.85 -1.12
CA LYS A 22 5.20 -4.21 -1.02
C LYS A 22 5.54 -5.50 -1.79
N HIS A 23 4.66 -6.49 -1.76
CA HIS A 23 4.89 -7.80 -2.41
C HIS A 23 4.13 -7.96 -3.73
N GLY A 24 3.50 -6.91 -4.26
CA GLY A 24 2.77 -6.97 -5.53
C GLY A 24 1.55 -7.89 -5.52
N HIS A 25 0.90 -8.06 -4.37
CA HIS A 25 -0.32 -8.88 -4.28
C HIS A 25 -1.53 -8.15 -4.87
N SER A 26 -2.39 -8.90 -5.55
CA SER A 26 -3.64 -8.35 -6.07
C SER A 26 -4.63 -8.05 -4.93
N TYR A 27 -5.51 -7.08 -5.15
CA TYR A 27 -6.60 -6.78 -4.21
C TYR A 27 -7.57 -7.95 -3.99
N LEU A 28 -7.64 -8.91 -4.94
CA LEU A 28 -8.40 -10.14 -4.77
C LEU A 28 -7.73 -11.09 -3.77
N ALA A 29 -6.40 -11.18 -3.80
CA ALA A 29 -5.65 -11.96 -2.82
C ALA A 29 -5.82 -11.36 -1.41
N GLN A 30 -5.89 -10.03 -1.29
CA GLN A 30 -6.16 -9.34 -0.02
C GLN A 30 -7.54 -9.71 0.55
N GLN A 31 -8.59 -9.69 -0.29
CA GLN A 31 -9.92 -10.12 0.14
C GLN A 31 -9.94 -11.57 0.67
N CYS A 32 -9.24 -12.49 -0.01
CA CYS A 32 -9.09 -13.87 0.46
C CYS A 32 -8.34 -13.93 1.81
N THR A 33 -7.27 -13.16 1.93
CA THR A 33 -6.45 -13.07 3.15
C THR A 33 -7.29 -12.61 4.34
N THR A 34 -8.14 -11.60 4.17
CA THR A 34 -9.06 -11.14 5.19
C THR A 34 -10.00 -12.26 5.69
N ASN A 35 -10.55 -13.05 4.78
CA ASN A 35 -11.41 -14.19 5.15
C ASN A 35 -10.64 -15.29 5.90
N VAL A 36 -9.41 -15.57 5.47
CA VAL A 36 -8.52 -16.53 6.14
C VAL A 36 -8.17 -16.04 7.55
N CYS A 37 -7.85 -14.75 7.71
CA CYS A 37 -7.59 -14.16 9.02
C CYS A 37 -8.79 -14.30 9.97
N LYS A 38 -10.02 -14.10 9.49
CA LYS A 38 -11.25 -14.33 10.28
C LYS A 38 -11.40 -15.78 10.73
N ALA A 39 -11.09 -16.73 9.84
CA ALA A 39 -11.19 -18.14 10.15
C ALA A 39 -10.12 -18.60 11.16
N ILE A 40 -8.87 -18.15 11.00
CA ILE A 40 -7.75 -18.52 11.90
C ILE A 40 -7.91 -17.84 13.26
N PHE A 41 -8.30 -16.57 13.29
CA PHE A 41 -8.39 -15.75 14.50
C PHE A 41 -9.85 -15.48 14.90
N SER A 42 -10.65 -16.54 14.94
CA SER A 42 -12.09 -16.45 15.20
C SER A 42 -12.45 -15.84 16.56
N SER A 43 -11.56 -15.89 17.54
CA SER A 43 -11.72 -15.26 18.87
C SER A 43 -11.32 -13.78 18.91
N SER A 44 -10.65 -13.27 17.88
CA SER A 44 -10.18 -11.87 17.84
C SER A 44 -11.27 -10.95 17.30
N SER A 45 -11.64 -9.92 18.07
CA SER A 45 -12.60 -8.91 17.59
C SER A 45 -12.05 -8.13 16.39
N ILE A 46 -10.75 -7.81 16.41
CA ILE A 46 -10.06 -7.11 15.32
C ILE A 46 -10.14 -7.91 14.03
N ALA A 47 -9.77 -9.21 14.06
CA ALA A 47 -9.78 -10.04 12.86
C ALA A 47 -11.19 -10.18 12.27
N ASN A 48 -12.19 -10.41 13.11
CA ASN A 48 -13.60 -10.52 12.70
C ASN A 48 -14.12 -9.23 12.05
N ASN A 49 -13.64 -8.07 12.53
CA ASN A 49 -14.02 -6.76 12.04
C ASN A 49 -13.22 -6.28 10.81
N LEU A 50 -12.21 -7.03 10.35
CA LEU A 50 -11.51 -6.70 9.11
C LEU A 50 -12.49 -6.68 7.93
N ALA A 51 -12.55 -5.56 7.22
CA ALA A 51 -13.43 -5.38 6.06
C ALA A 51 -12.62 -5.01 4.81
N CYS A 52 -11.31 -5.30 4.79
CA CYS A 52 -10.42 -5.06 3.66
C CYS A 52 -10.76 -5.98 2.48
N ALA A 53 -11.77 -5.55 1.73
CA ALA A 53 -12.14 -6.06 0.43
C ALA A 53 -11.58 -5.15 -0.67
N ARG A 54 -11.69 -5.60 -1.93
CA ARG A 54 -11.10 -4.94 -3.11
C ARG A 54 -11.24 -3.42 -3.15
N ALA A 55 -12.44 -2.89 -2.94
CA ALA A 55 -12.70 -1.45 -3.02
C ALA A 55 -12.00 -0.68 -1.88
N LYS A 56 -12.02 -1.22 -0.67
CA LYS A 56 -11.39 -0.61 0.50
C LYS A 56 -9.87 -0.65 0.40
N SER A 57 -9.31 -1.79 -0.03
CA SER A 57 -7.86 -1.92 -0.28
C SER A 57 -7.38 -0.96 -1.37
N ALA A 58 -8.15 -0.81 -2.46
CA ALA A 58 -7.83 0.16 -3.49
C ALA A 58 -7.91 1.60 -2.96
N PHE A 59 -8.89 1.92 -2.11
CA PHE A 59 -9.02 3.23 -1.50
C PHE A 59 -7.84 3.55 -0.59
N ILE A 60 -7.44 2.61 0.28
CA ILE A 60 -6.28 2.76 1.18
C ILE A 60 -4.99 2.91 0.35
N ALA A 61 -4.81 2.06 -0.65
CA ALA A 61 -3.63 2.13 -1.52
C ALA A 61 -3.51 3.48 -2.24
N LEU A 62 -4.60 3.99 -2.82
CA LEU A 62 -4.58 5.20 -3.63
C LEU A 62 -4.61 6.50 -2.81
N ASN A 63 -5.30 6.52 -1.67
CA ASN A 63 -5.53 7.75 -0.90
C ASN A 63 -4.69 7.86 0.37
N VAL A 64 -4.07 6.77 0.83
CA VAL A 64 -3.25 6.77 2.04
C VAL A 64 -1.81 6.40 1.70
N LEU A 65 -1.59 5.21 1.14
CA LEU A 65 -0.24 4.69 0.90
C LEU A 65 0.48 5.43 -0.24
N ALA A 66 -0.18 5.61 -1.39
CA ALA A 66 0.45 6.27 -2.53
C ALA A 66 0.87 7.74 -2.23
N PRO A 67 0.04 8.59 -1.59
CA PRO A 67 0.47 9.92 -1.17
C PRO A 67 1.61 9.86 -0.16
N PHE A 68 1.53 8.99 0.86
CA PHE A 68 2.59 8.84 1.86
C PHE A 68 3.93 8.50 1.20
N PHE A 69 3.99 7.46 0.36
CA PHE A 69 5.22 7.09 -0.34
C PHE A 69 5.72 8.19 -1.28
N THR A 70 4.82 8.92 -1.94
CA THR A 70 5.21 10.04 -2.80
C THR A 70 5.85 11.15 -1.98
N TYR A 71 5.28 11.51 -0.84
CA TYR A 71 5.87 12.53 0.04
C TYR A 71 7.23 12.09 0.59
N THR A 72 7.35 10.86 1.07
CA THR A 72 8.62 10.31 1.56
C THR A 72 9.67 10.30 0.45
N LEU A 73 9.33 9.80 -0.74
CA LEU A 73 10.24 9.77 -1.88
C LEU A 73 10.70 11.17 -2.28
N LEU A 74 9.80 12.15 -2.31
CA LEU A 74 10.16 13.54 -2.63
C LEU A 74 11.06 14.16 -1.57
N ASP A 75 10.87 13.82 -0.30
CA ASP A 75 11.74 14.29 0.78
C ASP A 75 13.14 13.68 0.69
N ASP A 76 13.21 12.36 0.44
CA ASP A 76 14.47 11.66 0.24
C ASP A 76 15.24 12.16 -0.99
N LEU A 77 14.52 12.48 -2.08
CA LEU A 77 15.13 13.02 -3.29
C LEU A 77 15.67 14.43 -3.12
N LYS A 78 15.07 15.27 -2.25
CA LYS A 78 15.61 16.60 -1.93
C LYS A 78 16.95 16.53 -1.21
N GLN A 79 17.18 15.45 -0.46
CA GLN A 79 18.42 15.22 0.29
C GLN A 79 19.48 14.48 -0.56
N SER A 80 19.08 13.92 -1.70
CA SER A 80 19.96 13.14 -2.57
C SER A 80 20.67 14.01 -3.61
N PHE A 81 21.99 13.89 -3.69
CA PHE A 81 22.79 14.60 -4.70
C PHE A 81 22.81 13.91 -6.07
N TYR A 82 22.64 12.58 -6.08
CA TYR A 82 22.75 11.76 -7.28
C TYR A 82 21.55 10.81 -7.38
N TYR A 83 20.86 10.86 -8.51
CA TYR A 83 19.76 9.97 -8.82
C TYR A 83 19.76 9.62 -10.32
N SER A 84 19.26 8.43 -10.64
CA SER A 84 18.98 7.96 -11.99
C SER A 84 17.48 7.85 -12.17
N VAL A 85 16.98 8.33 -13.31
CA VAL A 85 15.57 8.19 -13.69
C VAL A 85 15.49 7.28 -14.90
N MET A 86 14.77 6.17 -14.74
CA MET A 86 14.43 5.25 -15.80
C MET A 86 12.95 5.38 -16.10
N HIS A 87 12.60 5.35 -17.37
CA HIS A 87 11.21 5.41 -17.81
C HIS A 87 11.00 4.42 -18.94
N ASP A 88 9.85 3.76 -18.92
CA ASP A 88 9.42 2.85 -19.97
C ASP A 88 8.03 3.30 -20.47
N ALA A 89 7.64 2.85 -21.66
CA ALA A 89 6.36 3.14 -22.26
C ALA A 89 5.70 1.83 -22.71
N ASN A 90 4.57 1.49 -22.08
CA ASN A 90 3.79 0.30 -22.44
C ASN A 90 2.40 0.70 -22.92
N ASN A 91 2.01 0.20 -24.09
CA ASN A 91 0.68 0.38 -24.64
C ASN A 91 -0.12 -0.92 -24.48
N LYS A 92 -1.19 -0.88 -23.68
CA LYS A 92 -2.15 -1.99 -23.58
C LYS A 92 -3.52 -1.53 -24.07
N GLY A 93 -3.83 -1.83 -25.33
CA GLY A 93 -5.05 -1.35 -25.98
C GLY A 93 -5.05 0.18 -26.10
N ASN A 94 -6.08 0.84 -25.57
CA ASN A 94 -6.19 2.31 -25.54
C ASN A 94 -5.56 2.95 -24.28
N ILE A 95 -4.94 2.17 -23.40
CA ILE A 95 -4.27 2.71 -22.21
C ILE A 95 -2.77 2.79 -22.49
N LYS A 96 -2.24 4.02 -22.50
CA LYS A 96 -0.80 4.29 -22.51
C LYS A 96 -0.31 4.39 -21.07
N MET A 97 0.60 3.50 -20.68
CA MET A 97 1.25 3.49 -19.37
C MET A 97 2.69 3.95 -19.52
N PHE A 98 3.09 4.87 -18.65
CA PHE A 98 4.40 5.50 -18.65
C PHE A 98 5.01 5.35 -17.25
N PRO A 99 5.49 4.15 -16.86
CA PRO A 99 6.12 3.96 -15.57
C PRO A 99 7.44 4.73 -15.46
N PHE A 100 7.64 5.38 -14.32
CA PHE A 100 8.91 5.98 -13.93
C PHE A 100 9.50 5.17 -12.77
N CYS A 101 10.80 4.90 -12.83
CA CYS A 101 11.58 4.35 -11.75
C CYS A 101 12.71 5.32 -11.40
N VAL A 102 12.77 5.74 -10.14
CA VAL A 102 13.83 6.62 -9.64
C VAL A 102 14.72 5.79 -8.72
N GLN A 103 16.00 5.73 -9.04
CA GLN A 103 17.03 5.10 -8.23
C GLN A 103 17.91 6.18 -7.64
N PHE A 104 18.03 6.24 -6.32
CA PHE A 104 18.82 7.25 -5.60
C PHE A 104 19.55 6.61 -4.42
N LEU A 105 20.61 7.27 -3.95
CA LEU A 105 21.38 6.83 -2.79
C LEU A 105 21.18 7.86 -1.66
N LEU A 106 20.62 7.40 -0.54
CA LEU A 106 20.61 8.16 0.71
C LEU A 106 21.99 8.01 1.39
N LEU A 107 22.77 9.09 1.40
CA LEU A 107 23.98 9.17 2.21
C LEU A 107 23.56 9.62 3.62
N THR A 108 23.29 8.68 4.51
CA THR A 108 23.19 8.96 5.94
C THR A 108 24.61 9.17 6.48
N VAL A 109 24.93 10.43 6.80
CA VAL A 109 26.16 10.83 7.52
C VAL A 109 25.96 10.65 9.01
#